data_AF-A0A1T8GW09-F1
#
_entry.id   AF-A0A1T8GW09-F1
#
_cell.length_a   1.000
_cell.length_b   1.000
_cell.length_c   1.000
_cell.angle_alpha   90.00
_cell.angle_beta   90.00
_cell.angle_gamma   90.00
#
_symmetry.space_group_name_H-M   'P 1'
#
loop_
_entity.id
_entity.type
_entity.pdbx_description
1 polymer ?
#
loop_
_entity_poly.entity_id
_entity_poly.type
_entity_poly.pdbx_seq_one_letter_code
_entity_poly.pdbx_strand_id
1 'polypeptide(L)'
;MTAPTEPAQDAIKAAMTVAKDVAEGRLDPAALNAAVAAECRELFAFVAGPDDSLWEIHVEVARQVLALDGIPVDELAEWLAVARRAQGIEAKSEPGWMARVLEQLADDEDDDEAESV
;
A
#
# COMPACT_ATOMS: atom_id res chain seq x y z
N MET A 1 29.15 40.71 -13.56
CA MET A 1 30.49 40.10 -13.37
C MET A 1 30.40 39.24 -12.12
N THR A 2 29.93 38.00 -12.27
CA THR A 2 29.70 37.08 -11.15
C THR A 2 31.06 36.49 -10.79
N ALA A 3 31.52 36.69 -9.55
CA ALA A 3 32.79 36.14 -9.08
C ALA A 3 32.81 34.61 -9.24
N PRO A 4 33.97 33.99 -9.51
CA PRO A 4 34.07 32.53 -9.54
C PRO A 4 33.75 31.98 -8.15
N THR A 5 32.64 31.28 -8.03
CA THR A 5 32.28 30.50 -6.84
C THR A 5 33.31 29.38 -6.68
N GLU A 6 34.09 29.38 -5.60
CA GLU A 6 34.81 28.19 -5.15
C GLU A 6 33.79 27.29 -4.44
N PRO A 7 33.25 26.25 -5.09
CA PRO A 7 32.07 25.54 -4.60
C PRO A 7 32.32 24.90 -3.22
N ALA A 8 33.58 24.55 -2.94
CA ALA A 8 34.01 24.02 -1.65
C ALA A 8 33.92 25.07 -0.53
N GLN A 9 34.35 26.32 -0.77
CA GLN A 9 34.25 27.37 0.24
C GLN A 9 32.80 27.74 0.55
N ASP A 10 31.95 27.76 -0.48
CA ASP A 10 30.52 28.08 -0.32
C ASP A 10 29.79 26.97 0.44
N ALA A 11 30.08 25.70 0.15
CA ALA A 11 29.53 24.56 0.89
C ALA A 11 29.96 24.58 2.38
N ILE A 12 31.22 24.91 2.67
CA ILE A 12 31.71 25.04 4.06
C ILE A 12 30.99 26.17 4.79
N LYS A 13 30.85 27.34 4.16
CA LYS A 13 30.13 28.48 4.75
C LYS A 13 28.65 28.16 5.00
N ALA A 14 28.00 27.46 4.07
CA ALA A 14 26.62 27.01 4.24
C ALA A 14 26.50 26.05 5.43
N ALA A 15 27.37 25.04 5.52
CA ALA A 15 27.37 24.09 6.64
C ALA A 15 27.60 24.77 8.00
N MET A 16 28.52 25.74 8.08
CA MET A 16 28.77 26.50 9.31
C MET A 16 27.60 27.41 9.68
N THR A 17 26.90 27.99 8.69
CA THR A 17 25.68 28.76 8.94
C THR A 17 24.60 27.87 9.54
N VAL A 18 24.36 26.69 8.97
CA VAL A 18 23.39 25.72 9.51
C VAL A 18 23.77 25.31 10.93
N ALA A 19 25.04 24.99 11.18
CA ALA A 19 25.51 24.62 12.52
C ALA A 19 25.29 25.74 13.55
N LYS A 20 25.53 27.00 13.16
CA LYS A 20 25.27 28.18 13.98
C LYS A 20 23.77 28.34 14.27
N ASP A 21 22.93 28.19 13.26
CA ASP A 21 21.47 28.31 13.39
C ASP A 21 20.89 27.25 14.34
N VAL A 22 21.43 26.03 14.32
CA VAL A 22 21.09 24.98 15.29
C VAL A 22 21.56 25.35 16.70
N ALA A 23 22.81 25.78 16.86
CA ALA A 23 23.36 26.14 18.18
C ALA A 23 22.64 27.32 18.83
N GLU A 24 22.15 28.27 18.04
CA GLU A 24 21.36 29.43 18.49
C GLU A 24 19.86 29.12 18.65
N GLY A 25 19.43 27.88 18.37
CA GLY A 25 18.02 27.47 18.46
C GLY A 25 17.11 28.08 17.39
N ARG A 26 17.68 28.69 16.34
CA ARG A 26 16.95 29.22 15.18
C ARG A 26 16.52 28.11 14.21
N LEU A 27 17.24 26.99 14.23
CA LEU A 27 16.90 25.76 13.51
C LEU A 27 16.78 24.61 14.50
N ASP A 28 15.59 24.03 14.62
CA ASP A 28 15.37 22.80 15.38
C ASP A 28 15.28 21.60 14.43
N PRO A 29 16.20 20.62 14.50
CA PRO A 29 16.14 19.41 13.67
C PRO A 29 14.84 18.61 13.85
N ALA A 30 14.26 18.59 15.05
CA ALA A 30 13.01 17.87 15.29
C ALA A 30 11.84 18.56 14.58
N ALA A 31 11.75 19.89 14.67
CA ALA A 31 10.79 20.69 13.91
C ALA A 31 10.98 20.53 12.39
N LEU A 32 12.22 20.47 11.91
CA LEU A 32 12.50 20.26 10.49
C LEU A 32 12.00 18.90 10.00
N ASN A 33 12.23 17.83 10.76
CA ASN A 33 11.72 16.49 10.43
C ASN A 33 10.18 16.47 10.41
N ALA A 34 9.55 17.15 11.36
CA ALA A 34 8.09 17.26 11.39
C ALA A 34 7.56 18.03 10.18
N ALA A 35 8.23 19.11 9.76
CA ALA A 35 7.89 19.86 8.57
C ALA A 35 8.02 19.02 7.30
N VAL A 36 9.13 18.28 7.14
CA VAL A 36 9.32 17.38 5.99
C VAL A 36 8.23 16.30 5.95
N ALA A 37 7.89 15.70 7.10
CA ALA A 37 6.83 14.70 7.15
C ALA A 37 5.44 15.28 6.81
N ALA A 38 5.18 16.55 7.15
CA ALA A 38 3.97 17.25 6.76
C ALA A 38 3.91 17.47 5.24
N GLU A 39 4.98 18.01 4.65
CA GLU A 39 5.10 18.22 3.20
C GLU A 39 4.97 16.91 2.43
N CYS A 40 5.67 15.85 2.86
CA CYS A 40 5.53 14.53 2.25
C CYS A 40 4.08 14.02 2.32
N ARG A 41 3.36 14.27 3.42
CA ARG A 41 1.96 13.88 3.53
C ARG A 41 1.10 14.66 2.52
N GLU A 42 1.31 15.95 2.36
CA GLU A 42 0.56 16.75 1.40
C GLU A 42 0.80 16.31 -0.05
N LEU A 43 2.05 15.97 -0.39
CA LEU A 43 2.45 15.65 -1.76
C LEU A 43 2.25 14.18 -2.13
N PHE A 44 2.32 13.25 -1.17
CA PHE A 44 2.42 11.80 -1.43
C PHE A 44 1.33 10.97 -0.73
N ALA A 45 0.60 11.51 0.25
CA ALA A 45 -0.40 10.68 0.96
C ALA A 45 -1.72 10.54 0.19
N PHE A 46 -1.94 11.36 -0.84
CA PHE A 46 -3.14 11.32 -1.65
C PHE A 46 -2.87 10.62 -2.98
N VAL A 47 -3.60 9.54 -3.24
CA VAL A 47 -3.48 8.75 -4.46
C VAL A 47 -4.74 8.95 -5.30
N ALA A 48 -4.60 9.55 -6.49
CA ALA A 48 -5.75 9.86 -7.35
C ALA A 48 -6.18 8.67 -8.24
N GLY A 49 -5.28 7.72 -8.51
CA GLY A 49 -5.51 6.58 -9.38
C GLY A 49 -4.40 6.38 -10.41
N PRO A 50 -4.58 5.49 -11.40
CA PRO A 50 -3.54 5.12 -12.37
C PRO A 50 -2.99 6.26 -13.23
N ASP A 51 -3.75 7.35 -13.41
CA ASP A 51 -3.32 8.52 -14.18
C ASP A 51 -2.52 9.53 -13.33
N ASP A 52 -2.29 9.25 -12.05
CA ASP A 52 -1.44 10.03 -11.16
C ASP A 52 0.03 9.92 -11.57
N SER A 53 0.75 11.06 -11.65
CA SER A 53 2.17 11.06 -12.01
C SER A 53 3.05 10.34 -10.98
N LEU A 54 2.57 10.20 -9.74
CA LEU A 54 3.24 9.46 -8.67
C LEU A 54 2.73 8.02 -8.54
N TRP A 55 1.87 7.53 -9.44
CA TRP A 55 1.25 6.21 -9.33
C TRP A 55 2.26 5.06 -9.14
N GLU A 56 3.30 5.00 -9.97
CA GLU A 56 4.28 3.91 -9.92
C GLU A 56 4.99 3.84 -8.55
N ILE A 57 5.39 5.00 -8.00
CA ILE A 57 6.05 5.04 -6.69
C ILE A 57 5.07 4.72 -5.54
N HIS A 58 3.79 5.09 -5.64
CA HIS A 58 2.77 4.66 -4.68
C HIS A 58 2.63 3.13 -4.67
N VAL A 59 2.61 2.49 -5.85
CA VAL A 59 2.53 1.03 -5.97
C VAL A 59 3.77 0.35 -5.39
N GLU A 60 4.97 0.89 -5.65
CA GLU A 60 6.22 0.36 -5.07
C GLU A 60 6.24 0.47 -3.55
N VAL A 61 5.81 1.60 -2.99
CA VAL A 61 5.72 1.78 -1.53
C VAL A 61 4.69 0.85 -0.94
N ALA A 62 3.50 0.72 -1.55
CA ALA A 62 2.46 -0.19 -1.06
C ALA A 62 2.95 -1.65 -1.02
N ARG A 63 3.67 -2.11 -2.05
CA ARG A 63 4.28 -3.45 -2.06
C ARG A 63 5.27 -3.64 -0.92
N GLN A 64 6.11 -2.65 -0.64
CA GLN A 64 7.07 -2.72 0.46
C GLN A 64 6.39 -2.73 1.83
N VAL A 65 5.34 -1.91 2.01
CA VAL A 65 4.53 -1.90 3.24
C VAL A 65 3.91 -3.27 3.49
N LEU A 66 3.32 -3.89 2.46
CA LEU A 66 2.77 -5.24 2.56
C LEU A 66 3.84 -6.29 2.87
N ALA A 67 5.02 -6.19 2.27
CA ALA A 67 6.14 -7.12 2.52
C ALA A 67 6.69 -7.03 3.95
N LEU A 68 6.43 -5.94 4.65
CA LEU A 68 6.83 -5.71 6.05
C LEU A 68 5.67 -5.85 7.03
N ASP A 69 4.58 -6.52 6.63
CA ASP A 69 3.37 -6.72 7.43
C ASP A 69 2.76 -5.40 7.95
N GLY A 70 2.88 -4.31 7.18
CA GLY A 70 2.44 -2.98 7.59
C GLY A 70 0.92 -2.79 7.60
N ILE A 71 0.16 -3.74 7.08
CA ILE A 71 -1.31 -3.81 7.19
C ILE A 71 -1.66 -5.17 7.80
N PRO A 72 -2.48 -5.23 8.87
CA PRO A 72 -2.92 -6.49 9.44
C PRO A 72 -3.58 -7.41 8.40
N VAL A 73 -3.32 -8.71 8.48
CA VAL A 73 -3.79 -9.70 7.49
C VAL A 73 -5.32 -9.69 7.37
N ASP A 74 -6.04 -9.56 8.48
CA ASP A 74 -7.51 -9.54 8.48
C ASP A 74 -8.05 -8.30 7.74
N GLU A 75 -7.44 -7.13 7.98
CA GLU A 75 -7.79 -5.89 7.27
C GLU A 75 -7.49 -6.01 5.77
N LEU A 76 -6.34 -6.59 5.40
CA LEU A 76 -6.00 -6.84 4.00
C LEU A 76 -7.00 -7.78 3.31
N ALA A 77 -7.49 -8.80 4.03
CA ALA A 77 -8.49 -9.73 3.51
C ALA A 77 -9.83 -9.02 3.23
N GLU A 78 -10.25 -8.09 4.09
CA GLU A 78 -11.44 -7.26 3.88
C GLU A 78 -11.29 -6.38 2.63
N TRP A 79 -10.15 -5.70 2.48
CA TRP A 79 -9.90 -4.88 1.30
C TRP A 79 -9.86 -5.70 0.01
N LEU A 80 -9.31 -6.91 0.04
CA LEU A 80 -9.35 -7.83 -1.09
C LEU A 80 -10.79 -8.21 -1.46
N ALA A 81 -11.65 -8.46 -0.47
CA ALA A 81 -13.06 -8.76 -0.71
C ALA A 81 -13.79 -7.57 -1.34
N VAL A 82 -13.54 -6.35 -0.87
CA VAL A 82 -14.07 -5.11 -1.47
C VAL A 82 -13.61 -4.96 -2.92
N ALA A 83 -12.31 -5.15 -3.20
CA ALA A 83 -11.76 -5.04 -4.54
C ALA A 83 -12.35 -6.08 -5.51
N ARG A 84 -12.48 -7.34 -5.09
CA ARG A 84 -13.12 -8.41 -5.87
C ARG A 84 -14.57 -8.07 -6.20
N ARG A 85 -15.33 -7.61 -5.22
CA ARG A 85 -16.72 -7.19 -5.40
C ARG A 85 -16.84 -6.04 -6.41
N ALA A 86 -15.96 -5.03 -6.30
CA ALA A 86 -15.94 -3.90 -7.23
C ALA A 86 -15.63 -4.33 -8.68
N GLN A 87 -14.81 -5.37 -8.85
CA GLN A 87 -14.48 -5.95 -10.16
C GLN A 87 -15.52 -6.98 -10.66
N GLY A 88 -16.60 -7.21 -9.91
CA GLY A 88 -17.59 -8.25 -10.24
C GLY A 88 -17.04 -9.67 -10.14
N ILE A 89 -15.90 -9.85 -9.45
CA ILE A 89 -15.33 -11.16 -9.18
C ILE A 89 -16.05 -11.71 -7.94
N GLU A 90 -17.15 -12.43 -8.15
CA GLU A 90 -17.75 -13.19 -7.07
C GLU A 90 -16.81 -14.31 -6.64
N ALA A 91 -16.55 -14.40 -5.34
CA ALA A 91 -15.92 -15.59 -4.79
C ALA A 91 -16.84 -16.77 -5.10
N LYS A 92 -16.39 -17.69 -5.95
CA LYS A 92 -17.09 -18.96 -6.15
C LYS A 92 -17.21 -19.63 -4.80
N SER A 93 -18.39 -19.58 -4.20
CA SER A 93 -18.70 -20.44 -3.07
C SER A 93 -18.62 -21.86 -3.61
N GLU A 94 -17.70 -22.67 -3.09
CA GLU A 94 -17.84 -24.10 -3.30
C GLU A 94 -19.20 -24.55 -2.76
N PRO A 95 -19.83 -25.56 -3.38
CA PRO A 95 -21.03 -26.15 -2.82
C PRO A 95 -20.75 -26.52 -1.38
N GLY A 96 -21.59 -26.01 -0.47
CA GLY A 96 -21.47 -26.35 0.94
C GLY A 96 -21.53 -27.86 1.11
N TRP A 97 -20.98 -28.38 2.21
CA TRP A 97 -20.98 -29.83 2.47
C TRP A 97 -22.38 -30.47 2.33
N MET A 98 -23.46 -29.74 2.67
CA MET A 98 -24.84 -30.18 2.44
C MET A 98 -25.20 -30.30 0.97
N ALA A 99 -24.75 -29.37 0.12
CA ALA A 99 -24.99 -29.46 -1.32
C ALA A 99 -24.27 -30.68 -1.91
N ARG A 100 -23.04 -30.96 -1.46
CA ARG A 100 -22.31 -32.18 -1.85
C ARG A 100 -22.98 -33.46 -1.40
N VAL A 101 -23.53 -33.47 -0.18
CA VAL A 101 -24.25 -34.63 0.35
C VAL A 101 -25.56 -34.85 -0.41
N LEU A 102 -26.29 -33.80 -0.77
CA LEU A 102 -27.51 -33.91 -1.58
C LEU A 102 -27.21 -34.38 -3.01
N GLU A 103 -26.10 -33.93 -3.60
CA GLU A 103 -25.65 -34.40 -4.91
C GLU A 103 -25.27 -35.89 -4.87
N GLN A 104 -24.54 -36.34 -3.84
CA GLN A 104 -24.24 -37.77 -3.66
C GLN A 104 -25.51 -38.61 -3.53
N LEU A 105 -26.51 -38.15 -2.77
CA LEU A 105 -27.76 -38.88 -2.59
C LEU A 105 -28.60 -38.94 -3.88
N ALA A 106 -28.56 -37.88 -4.70
CA ALA A 106 -29.23 -37.86 -5.99
C ALA A 106 -28.57 -38.82 -6.99
N ASP A 107 -27.23 -38.86 -7.02
CA ASP A 107 -26.48 -39.82 -7.84
C ASP A 107 -26.71 -41.27 -7.38
N ASP A 108 -26.81 -41.52 -6.07
CA ASP A 108 -27.08 -42.86 -5.52
C ASP A 108 -28.52 -43.35 -5.82
N GLU A 109 -29.52 -42.45 -5.89
CA GLU A 109 -30.91 -42.80 -6.27
C GLU A 109 -31.06 -43.17 -7.76
N ASP A 110 -30.26 -42.56 -8.65
CA ASP A 110 -30.27 -42.86 -10.09
C ASP A 110 -29.62 -44.23 -10.41
N ASP A 111 -28.64 -44.68 -9.61
CA ASP A 111 -27.99 -46.00 -9.77
C ASP A 111 -28.90 -47.16 -9.30
N ASP A 112 -29.72 -46.96 -8.26
CA ASP A 112 -30.65 -47.97 -7.75
C ASP A 112 -31.86 -48.22 -8.70
N GLU A 113 -32.27 -47.24 -9.50
CA GLU A 113 -33.31 -47.43 -10.53
C GLU A 113 -32.80 -48.23 -11.74
N ALA A 114 -31.51 -48.11 -12.08
CA ALA A 114 -30.90 -48.76 -13.24
C ALA A 114 -30.66 -50.28 -13.08
N GLU A 115 -30.53 -50.80 -11.85
CA GLU A 115 -30.38 -52.25 -11.57
C GLU A 115 -31.72 -53.01 -11.50
N SER A 116 -32.87 -52.33 -11.62
CA SER A 116 -34.21 -52.92 -11.40
C SER A 116 -34.98 -53.34 -12.67
N VAL A 117 -34.34 -53.35 -13.85
CA VAL A 117 -34.96 -53.72 -15.16
C VAL A 117 -34.49 -55.08 -15.69
#